data_AF-A0A7H8M8A7-F1
#
_entry.id   AF-A0A7H8M8A7-F1
#
_cell.length_a   1.000
_cell.length_b   1.000
_cell.length_c   1.000
_cell.angle_alpha   90.00
_cell.angle_beta   90.00
_cell.angle_gamma   90.00
#
_symmetry.space_group_name_H-M   'P 1'
#
loop_
_entity.id
_entity.type
_entity.pdbx_description
1 polymer ?
#
loop_
_entity_poly.entity_id
_entity_poly.type
_entity_poly.pdbx_seq_one_letter_code
_entity_poly.pdbx_strand_id
1 'polypeptide(L)'
;MILALEYHRSPARYLAAGRLPGRLRPAVVPSLAPLRLSHRKPPPPPGPDWVRLKPVLSGICGSDLSMAAGTVSPYLSALVSTPFVPGHEIVAELMDDAGDLRAGTRVVADPVLSCRTRGLDLCASCADGHENRCDRVTAGRVSAGLQTGFCADTGGGWSERLVAHRDRLHPVPASLPSERAVLAEPLACAIRSVRRIDVPRGASVAVVGAGTVGLLTVLALRELTPAGPITVIARHPGQRRRATALGATETIDPANALRGLRRITGGSLVRPELGPGYLLGGADIVAECTGGQGLDTALRIVRAGGTVLLSGMPSKPADLTPAWYRELTIAGSYASRGAADFAAALDLASHDALEGFVDGVYPLSRWRDALSHALAAGRSGSVKIAFAPQRRADEPAEPNGGADG
;
A
#
# COMPACT_ATOMS: atom_id res chain seq x y z
N MET A 1 7.33 -29.77 -0.94
CA MET A 1 6.41 -28.92 -0.17
C MET A 1 7.11 -27.62 0.13
N ILE A 2 6.37 -26.51 0.26
CA ILE A 2 6.88 -25.19 0.58
C ILE A 2 6.16 -24.63 1.81
N LEU A 3 6.83 -23.79 2.59
CA LEU A 3 6.24 -23.04 3.68
C LEU A 3 5.45 -21.83 3.13
N ALA A 4 4.26 -21.60 3.67
CA ALA A 4 3.41 -20.47 3.32
C ALA A 4 2.54 -20.04 4.51
N LEU A 5 2.21 -18.75 4.56
CA LEU A 5 1.18 -18.22 5.44
C LEU A 5 -0.13 -18.08 4.64
N GLU A 6 -1.13 -18.89 4.94
CA GLU A 6 -2.39 -18.94 4.20
C GLU A 6 -3.52 -18.24 4.95
N TYR A 7 -4.30 -17.45 4.23
CA TYR A 7 -5.56 -16.90 4.69
C TYR A 7 -6.71 -17.86 4.38
N HIS A 8 -7.51 -18.17 5.40
CA HIS A 8 -8.73 -18.97 5.27
C HIS A 8 -9.94 -18.15 5.68
N ARG A 9 -10.95 -18.01 4.83
CA ARG A 9 -12.14 -17.23 5.19
C ARG A 9 -12.80 -17.81 6.44
N SER A 10 -13.01 -16.97 7.45
CA SER A 10 -13.75 -17.31 8.66
C SER A 10 -14.64 -16.13 9.06
N PRO A 11 -15.96 -16.18 8.78
CA PRO A 11 -16.88 -15.10 9.15
C PRO A 11 -16.84 -14.78 10.65
N ALA A 12 -16.73 -15.81 11.50
CA ALA A 12 -16.64 -15.64 12.95
C ALA A 12 -15.39 -14.86 13.37
N ARG A 13 -14.20 -15.25 12.89
CA ARG A 13 -12.94 -14.55 13.20
C ARG A 13 -12.90 -13.15 12.61
N TYR A 14 -13.45 -12.98 11.40
CA TYR A 14 -13.57 -11.67 10.75
C TYR A 14 -14.39 -10.71 11.62
N LEU A 15 -15.58 -11.12 12.08
CA LEU A 15 -16.43 -10.30 12.94
C LEU A 15 -15.80 -10.04 14.32
N ALA A 16 -15.14 -11.04 14.90
CA ALA A 16 -14.45 -10.90 16.19
C ALA A 16 -13.30 -9.89 16.11
N ALA A 17 -12.44 -10.01 15.09
CA ALA A 17 -11.30 -9.11 14.89
C ALA A 17 -11.74 -7.69 14.51
N GLY A 18 -12.76 -7.55 13.64
CA GLY A 18 -13.23 -6.26 13.15
C GLY A 18 -13.79 -5.33 14.23
N ARG A 19 -14.31 -5.91 15.33
CA ARG A 19 -14.86 -5.18 16.49
C ARG A 19 -13.80 -4.76 17.51
N LEU A 20 -12.54 -5.17 17.35
CA LEU A 20 -11.49 -4.83 18.31
C LEU A 20 -11.11 -3.34 18.27
N PRO A 21 -11.04 -2.67 19.43
CA PRO A 21 -10.48 -1.34 19.55
C PRO A 21 -9.05 -1.30 19.02
N GLY A 22 -8.70 -0.24 18.28
CA GLY A 22 -7.39 -0.10 17.62
C GLY A 22 -6.19 -0.31 18.55
N ARG A 23 -6.30 0.12 19.83
CA ARG A 23 -5.24 -0.04 20.84
C ARG A 23 -4.94 -1.51 21.20
N LEU A 24 -5.93 -2.40 21.10
CA LEU A 24 -5.79 -3.82 21.43
C LEU A 24 -5.36 -4.67 20.23
N ARG A 25 -5.46 -4.12 19.00
CA ARG A 25 -5.21 -4.88 17.77
C ARG A 25 -3.82 -5.52 17.72
N PRO A 26 -2.71 -4.84 18.06
CA PRO A 26 -1.39 -5.46 17.98
C PRO A 26 -1.23 -6.70 18.86
N ALA A 27 -1.87 -6.75 20.02
CA ALA A 27 -1.78 -7.88 20.95
C ALA A 27 -2.75 -9.02 20.60
N VAL A 28 -3.89 -8.72 19.98
CA VAL A 28 -5.01 -9.68 19.84
C VAL A 28 -5.17 -10.18 18.39
N VAL A 29 -5.01 -9.31 17.39
CA VAL A 29 -5.20 -9.67 15.97
C VAL A 29 -4.30 -10.82 15.53
N PRO A 30 -3.00 -10.90 15.87
CA PRO A 30 -2.16 -12.02 15.45
C PRO A 30 -2.67 -13.41 15.86
N SER A 31 -3.41 -13.50 16.97
CA SER A 31 -3.98 -14.76 17.46
C SER A 31 -5.37 -15.04 16.87
N LEU A 32 -6.15 -14.00 16.58
CA LEU A 32 -7.49 -14.12 16.01
C LEU A 32 -7.53 -14.09 14.47
N ALA A 33 -6.45 -13.60 13.85
CA ALA A 33 -6.35 -13.48 12.41
C ALA A 33 -6.60 -14.85 11.78
N PRO A 34 -7.40 -14.93 10.71
CA PRO A 34 -7.71 -16.19 10.07
C PRO A 34 -6.56 -16.64 9.13
N LEU A 35 -5.35 -16.58 9.66
CA LEU A 35 -4.09 -16.96 9.01
C LEU A 35 -3.56 -18.26 9.63
N ARG A 36 -2.98 -19.11 8.79
CA ARG A 36 -2.38 -20.38 9.19
C ARG A 36 -1.04 -20.56 8.48
N LEU A 37 0.02 -20.80 9.24
CA LEU A 37 1.28 -21.27 8.67
C LEU A 37 1.13 -22.74 8.28
N SER A 38 1.48 -23.07 7.04
CA SER A 38 1.27 -24.40 6.46
C SER A 38 2.44 -24.81 5.56
N HIS A 39 2.57 -26.12 5.36
CA HIS A 39 3.36 -26.68 4.27
C HIS A 39 2.41 -27.10 3.16
N ARG A 40 2.62 -26.59 1.93
CA ARG A 40 1.75 -26.84 0.78
C ARG A 40 2.55 -27.18 -0.49
N LYS A 41 1.87 -27.60 -1.55
CA LYS A 41 2.49 -27.66 -2.89
C LYS A 41 2.60 -26.22 -3.43
N PRO A 42 3.71 -25.86 -4.12
CA PRO A 42 3.78 -24.57 -4.82
C PRO A 42 2.65 -24.46 -5.85
N PRO A 43 2.12 -23.25 -6.10
CA PRO A 43 1.15 -23.06 -7.17
C PRO A 43 1.79 -23.43 -8.52
N PRO A 44 1.11 -24.21 -9.38
CA PRO A 44 1.58 -24.44 -10.73
C PRO A 44 1.36 -23.17 -11.58
N PRO A 45 2.20 -22.90 -12.60
CA PRO A 45 1.93 -21.83 -13.56
C PRO A 45 0.57 -21.98 -14.26
N PRO A 46 -0.32 -20.97 -14.22
CA PRO A 46 -1.63 -21.01 -14.88
C PRO A 46 -1.58 -21.04 -16.42
N GLY A 47 -0.43 -20.75 -17.03
CA GLY A 47 -0.24 -20.71 -18.47
C GLY A 47 1.22 -20.51 -18.87
N PRO A 48 1.52 -20.47 -20.18
CA PRO A 48 2.89 -20.44 -20.70
C PRO A 48 3.69 -19.19 -20.28
N ASP A 49 3.03 -18.04 -20.14
CA ASP A 49 3.66 -16.77 -19.77
C ASP A 49 3.77 -16.56 -18.25
N TRP A 50 3.40 -17.57 -17.46
CA TRP A 50 3.53 -17.57 -16.01
C TRP A 50 4.80 -18.29 -15.59
N VAL A 51 5.58 -17.66 -14.73
CA VAL A 51 6.88 -18.17 -14.28
C VAL A 51 6.93 -18.29 -12.77
N ARG A 52 7.80 -19.17 -12.28
CA ARG A 52 7.98 -19.42 -10.85
C ARG A 52 8.97 -18.42 -10.28
N LEU A 53 8.64 -17.92 -9.09
CA LEU A 53 9.46 -16.97 -8.36
C LEU A 53 9.81 -17.53 -6.98
N LYS A 54 10.99 -17.12 -6.50
CA LYS A 54 11.47 -17.32 -5.14
C LYS A 54 11.51 -15.96 -4.42
N PRO A 55 10.50 -15.61 -3.62
CA PRO A 55 10.49 -14.36 -2.84
C PRO A 55 11.69 -14.26 -1.92
N VAL A 56 12.40 -13.14 -2.02
CA VAL A 56 13.50 -12.78 -1.12
C VAL A 56 12.96 -11.93 0.03
N LEU A 57 12.15 -10.93 -0.30
CA LEU A 57 11.54 -10.01 0.66
C LEU A 57 10.10 -9.73 0.24
N SER A 58 9.18 -9.71 1.21
CA SER A 58 7.80 -9.30 0.96
C SER A 58 7.30 -8.36 2.05
N GLY A 59 6.94 -7.14 1.67
CA GLY A 59 6.40 -6.16 2.59
C GLY A 59 5.01 -6.51 3.10
N ILE A 60 4.67 -5.99 4.28
CA ILE A 60 3.34 -6.07 4.87
C ILE A 60 2.61 -4.76 4.57
N CYS A 61 1.52 -4.85 3.80
CA CYS A 61 0.72 -3.69 3.41
C CYS A 61 -0.43 -3.44 4.41
N GLY A 62 -0.96 -2.21 4.41
CA GLY A 62 -2.14 -1.87 5.20
C GLY A 62 -3.38 -2.68 4.82
N SER A 63 -3.48 -3.13 3.57
CA SER A 63 -4.54 -4.03 3.10
C SER A 63 -4.43 -5.43 3.73
N ASP A 64 -3.22 -5.98 3.87
CA ASP A 64 -2.98 -7.25 4.57
C ASP A 64 -3.33 -7.13 6.06
N LEU A 65 -2.97 -6.01 6.69
CA LEU A 65 -3.33 -5.73 8.08
C LEU A 65 -4.85 -5.58 8.25
N SER A 66 -5.51 -4.91 7.32
CA SER A 66 -6.95 -4.74 7.32
C SER A 66 -7.66 -6.08 7.16
N MET A 67 -7.12 -6.96 6.32
CA MET A 67 -7.60 -8.33 6.11
C MET A 67 -7.44 -9.15 7.39
N ALA A 68 -6.24 -9.15 7.99
CA ALA A 68 -5.96 -9.86 9.25
C ALA A 68 -6.84 -9.35 10.40
N ALA A 69 -7.11 -8.04 10.44
CA ALA A 69 -7.95 -7.39 11.44
C ALA A 69 -9.46 -7.48 11.14
N GLY A 70 -9.90 -8.08 10.03
CA GLY A 70 -11.32 -8.19 9.69
C GLY A 70 -12.01 -6.84 9.43
N THR A 71 -11.31 -5.92 8.78
CA THR A 71 -11.77 -4.53 8.52
C THR A 71 -11.82 -4.15 7.05
N VAL A 72 -11.47 -5.07 6.14
CA VAL A 72 -11.63 -4.87 4.69
C VAL A 72 -13.10 -4.78 4.33
N SER A 73 -13.47 -3.88 3.41
CA SER A 73 -14.86 -3.79 2.97
C SER A 73 -15.38 -5.12 2.41
N PRO A 74 -16.58 -5.60 2.83
CA PRO A 74 -17.23 -6.78 2.25
C PRO A 74 -17.46 -6.67 0.74
N TYR A 75 -17.49 -5.45 0.19
CA TYR A 75 -17.55 -5.19 -1.25
C TYR A 75 -16.47 -5.99 -2.02
N LEU A 76 -15.26 -6.09 -1.48
CA LEU A 76 -14.15 -6.79 -2.12
C LEU A 76 -14.22 -8.32 -1.98
N SER A 77 -15.13 -8.85 -1.15
CA SER A 77 -15.16 -10.28 -0.81
C SER A 77 -15.53 -11.20 -1.97
N ALA A 78 -16.24 -10.68 -2.98
CA ALA A 78 -16.56 -11.40 -4.22
C ALA A 78 -15.46 -11.24 -5.29
N LEU A 79 -14.47 -10.37 -5.05
CA LEU A 79 -13.39 -10.05 -5.97
C LEU A 79 -12.06 -10.72 -5.58
N VAL A 80 -12.12 -11.65 -4.63
CA VAL A 80 -10.99 -12.45 -4.14
C VAL A 80 -11.41 -13.92 -4.02
N SER A 81 -10.46 -14.84 -4.10
CA SER A 81 -10.70 -16.29 -3.97
C SER A 81 -9.91 -16.84 -2.79
N THR A 82 -10.55 -17.68 -1.95
CA THR A 82 -9.93 -18.26 -0.74
C THR A 82 -9.91 -19.79 -0.79
N PRO A 83 -8.93 -20.47 -0.17
CA PRO A 83 -7.80 -19.89 0.55
C PRO A 83 -6.75 -19.28 -0.38
N PHE A 84 -5.99 -18.30 0.10
CA PHE A 84 -4.89 -17.68 -0.65
C PHE A 84 -3.71 -17.39 0.26
N VAL A 85 -2.53 -17.21 -0.32
CA VAL A 85 -1.32 -16.74 0.37
C VAL A 85 -1.23 -15.22 0.20
N PRO A 86 -1.20 -14.40 1.28
CA PRO A 86 -1.08 -12.95 1.16
C PRO A 86 0.32 -12.46 0.78
N GLY A 87 0.47 -11.13 0.70
CA GLY A 87 1.71 -10.45 0.32
C GLY A 87 1.75 -10.10 -1.17
N HIS A 88 1.79 -8.80 -1.46
CA HIS A 88 1.79 -8.22 -2.82
C HIS A 88 2.90 -7.18 -3.03
N GLU A 89 3.60 -6.78 -1.98
CA GLU A 89 4.84 -6.02 -2.07
C GLU A 89 5.98 -7.03 -2.17
N ILE A 90 6.49 -7.37 -3.36
CA ILE A 90 7.35 -8.55 -3.56
C ILE A 90 8.65 -8.18 -4.27
N VAL A 91 9.78 -8.59 -3.68
CA VAL A 91 11.07 -8.76 -4.35
C VAL A 91 11.36 -10.25 -4.44
N ALA A 92 11.68 -10.75 -5.62
CA ALA A 92 11.93 -12.18 -5.84
C ALA A 92 13.03 -12.43 -6.86
N GLU A 93 13.57 -13.64 -6.85
CA GLU A 93 14.41 -14.18 -7.92
C GLU A 93 13.56 -15.03 -8.85
N LEU A 94 13.77 -14.88 -10.17
CA LEU A 94 13.23 -15.79 -11.18
C LEU A 94 13.82 -17.18 -11.02
N MET A 95 12.97 -18.21 -11.03
CA MET A 95 13.44 -19.61 -11.02
C MET A 95 13.64 -20.19 -12.41
N ASP A 96 12.92 -19.64 -13.38
CA ASP A 96 12.94 -20.05 -14.78
C ASP A 96 13.15 -18.81 -15.65
N ASP A 97 13.63 -19.00 -16.89
CA ASP A 97 13.65 -17.93 -17.89
C ASP A 97 12.23 -17.44 -18.21
N ALA A 98 12.08 -16.14 -18.41
CA ALA A 98 10.80 -15.47 -18.67
C ALA A 98 10.96 -14.44 -19.78
N GLY A 99 10.74 -14.86 -21.03
CA GLY A 99 10.95 -14.01 -22.21
C GLY A 99 12.43 -13.58 -22.33
N ASP A 100 12.67 -12.30 -22.13
CA ASP A 100 13.96 -11.61 -22.09
C ASP A 100 14.68 -11.68 -20.73
N LEU A 101 14.01 -12.10 -19.65
CA LEU A 101 14.60 -12.22 -18.32
C LEU A 101 15.15 -13.63 -18.10
N ARG A 102 16.37 -13.74 -17.57
CA ARG A 102 16.99 -15.03 -17.24
C ARG A 102 16.67 -15.48 -15.82
N ALA A 103 16.67 -16.78 -15.58
CA ALA A 103 16.64 -17.35 -14.24
C ALA A 103 17.73 -16.70 -13.36
N GLY A 104 17.41 -16.47 -12.08
CA GLY A 104 18.24 -15.75 -11.12
C GLY A 104 18.11 -14.22 -11.18
N THR A 105 17.47 -13.66 -12.21
CA THR A 105 17.22 -12.21 -12.26
C THR A 105 16.32 -11.79 -11.10
N ARG A 106 16.75 -10.76 -10.36
CA ARG A 106 15.96 -10.15 -9.29
C ARG A 106 14.89 -9.24 -9.88
N VAL A 107 13.65 -9.42 -9.47
CA VAL A 107 12.48 -8.70 -9.97
C VAL A 107 11.62 -8.19 -8.82
N VAL A 108 10.91 -7.10 -9.06
CA VAL A 108 9.71 -6.74 -8.31
C VAL A 108 8.47 -7.14 -9.12
N ALA A 109 7.41 -7.52 -8.43
CA ALA A 109 6.15 -7.94 -9.06
C ALA A 109 5.08 -6.84 -8.98
N ASP A 110 4.52 -6.45 -10.12
CA ASP A 110 3.25 -5.73 -10.21
C ASP A 110 2.10 -6.70 -9.88
N PRO A 111 1.40 -6.52 -8.75
CA PRO A 111 0.49 -7.56 -8.30
C PRO A 111 -0.82 -7.58 -9.12
N VAL A 112 -1.10 -6.59 -9.98
CA VAL A 112 -2.37 -6.46 -10.72
C VAL A 112 -2.68 -7.68 -11.59
N LEU A 113 -3.89 -8.25 -11.43
CA LEU A 113 -4.39 -9.36 -12.25
C LEU A 113 -5.43 -8.90 -13.27
N SER A 114 -4.96 -8.54 -14.46
CA SER A 114 -5.76 -7.96 -15.57
C SER A 114 -6.24 -9.02 -16.58
N CYS A 115 -6.95 -8.59 -17.64
CA CYS A 115 -7.34 -9.48 -18.74
C CYS A 115 -6.15 -10.25 -19.34
N ARG A 116 -5.00 -9.57 -19.47
CA ARG A 116 -3.78 -10.12 -20.04
C ARG A 116 -3.25 -11.28 -19.21
N THR A 117 -3.11 -11.11 -17.90
CA THR A 117 -2.61 -12.17 -17.01
C THR A 117 -3.59 -13.35 -16.94
N ARG A 118 -4.88 -13.08 -17.17
CA ARG A 118 -5.97 -14.05 -17.18
C ARG A 118 -6.14 -14.80 -18.51
N GLY A 119 -5.39 -14.43 -19.55
CA GLY A 119 -5.50 -15.03 -20.89
C GLY A 119 -6.85 -14.76 -21.54
N LEU A 120 -7.40 -13.56 -21.33
CA LEU A 120 -8.67 -13.09 -21.90
C LEU A 120 -8.42 -11.98 -22.91
N ASP A 121 -9.36 -11.77 -23.82
CA ASP A 121 -9.42 -10.53 -24.60
C ASP A 121 -9.47 -9.31 -23.67
N LEU A 122 -8.99 -8.16 -24.15
CA LEU A 122 -8.99 -6.94 -23.35
C LEU A 122 -10.43 -6.42 -23.16
N CYS A 123 -10.81 -6.14 -21.91
CA CYS A 123 -11.99 -5.31 -21.63
C CYS A 123 -11.69 -3.83 -21.94
N ALA A 124 -12.71 -2.97 -21.94
CA ALA A 124 -12.56 -1.54 -22.22
C ALA A 124 -11.45 -0.89 -21.36
N SER A 125 -11.49 -1.11 -20.04
CA SER A 125 -10.45 -0.60 -19.14
C SER A 125 -9.05 -1.09 -19.49
N CYS A 126 -8.88 -2.37 -19.83
CA CYS A 126 -7.56 -2.91 -20.18
C CYS A 126 -7.09 -2.43 -21.57
N ALA A 127 -8.00 -2.26 -22.53
CA ALA A 127 -7.71 -1.72 -23.85
C ALA A 127 -7.20 -0.27 -23.76
N ASP A 128 -7.74 0.52 -22.83
CA ASP A 128 -7.28 1.89 -22.54
C ASP A 128 -6.01 1.92 -21.65
N GLY A 129 -5.40 0.77 -21.37
CA GLY A 129 -4.22 0.67 -20.51
C GLY A 129 -4.49 0.94 -19.02
N HIS A 130 -5.74 0.84 -18.56
CA HIS A 130 -6.14 0.97 -17.16
C HIS A 130 -6.37 -0.40 -16.50
N GLU A 131 -5.34 -1.24 -16.52
CA GLU A 131 -5.41 -2.64 -16.11
C GLU A 131 -5.78 -2.84 -14.62
N ASN A 132 -5.48 -1.87 -13.77
CA ASN A 132 -5.83 -1.88 -12.34
C ASN A 132 -7.34 -1.84 -12.06
N ARG A 133 -8.15 -1.43 -13.04
CA ARG A 133 -9.62 -1.43 -12.97
C ARG A 133 -10.23 -2.39 -13.99
N CYS A 134 -9.57 -3.52 -14.21
CA CYS A 134 -10.05 -4.58 -15.08
C CYS A 134 -11.46 -5.04 -14.68
N ASP A 135 -12.36 -5.17 -15.66
CA ASP A 135 -13.74 -5.61 -15.43
C ASP A 135 -13.89 -7.14 -15.37
N ARG A 136 -12.80 -7.88 -15.65
CA ARG A 136 -12.78 -9.35 -15.77
C ARG A 136 -11.98 -10.03 -14.67
N VAL A 137 -11.92 -9.43 -13.48
CA VAL A 137 -11.16 -9.91 -12.31
C VAL A 137 -11.69 -11.22 -11.69
N THR A 138 -12.80 -11.76 -12.21
CA THR A 138 -13.42 -13.01 -11.76
C THR A 138 -13.43 -14.12 -12.82
N ALA A 139 -12.80 -13.90 -13.97
CA ALA A 139 -12.83 -14.81 -15.12
C ALA A 139 -11.42 -15.18 -15.61
N GLY A 140 -11.35 -16.19 -16.48
CA GLY A 140 -10.11 -16.61 -17.16
C GLY A 140 -9.33 -17.70 -16.42
N ARG A 141 -8.02 -17.75 -16.67
CA ARG A 141 -7.13 -18.85 -16.24
C ARG A 141 -6.84 -18.92 -14.74
N VAL A 142 -7.09 -17.83 -14.02
CA VAL A 142 -6.93 -17.77 -12.56
C VAL A 142 -8.26 -17.39 -11.93
N SER A 143 -8.46 -17.86 -10.70
CA SER A 143 -9.63 -17.58 -9.87
C SER A 143 -9.84 -16.08 -9.63
N ALA A 144 -10.98 -15.74 -9.03
CA ALA A 144 -11.27 -14.36 -8.64
C ALA A 144 -10.13 -13.76 -7.82
N GLY A 145 -9.68 -12.57 -8.20
CA GLY A 145 -8.55 -11.93 -7.55
C GLY A 145 -8.21 -10.62 -8.22
N LEU A 146 -8.27 -9.53 -7.47
CA LEU A 146 -7.83 -8.22 -7.94
C LEU A 146 -6.33 -8.18 -8.20
N GLN A 147 -5.57 -8.94 -7.39
CA GLN A 147 -4.12 -8.93 -7.40
C GLN A 147 -3.53 -10.24 -6.83
N THR A 148 -2.28 -10.56 -7.21
CA THR A 148 -1.45 -11.57 -6.52
C THR A 148 -1.38 -11.22 -5.04
N GLY A 149 -1.42 -12.22 -4.15
CA GLY A 149 -1.61 -11.98 -2.71
C GLY A 149 -3.08 -11.92 -2.27
N PHE A 150 -4.04 -11.94 -3.20
CA PHE A 150 -5.49 -12.06 -2.93
C PHE A 150 -6.19 -13.02 -3.92
N CYS A 151 -5.43 -13.94 -4.50
CA CYS A 151 -5.88 -14.96 -5.44
C CYS A 151 -5.37 -16.35 -4.99
N ALA A 152 -6.20 -17.37 -5.14
CA ALA A 152 -5.91 -18.73 -4.68
C ALA A 152 -4.85 -19.43 -5.54
N ASP A 153 -4.76 -19.05 -6.82
CA ASP A 153 -3.98 -19.76 -7.83
C ASP A 153 -2.56 -19.21 -8.01
N THR A 154 -2.31 -17.96 -7.62
CA THR A 154 -1.02 -17.30 -7.85
C THR A 154 -0.01 -17.53 -6.73
N GLY A 155 -0.51 -17.78 -5.50
CA GLY A 155 0.28 -17.57 -4.29
C GLY A 155 0.43 -16.08 -3.96
N GLY A 156 1.40 -15.78 -3.10
CA GLY A 156 1.72 -14.43 -2.64
C GLY A 156 3.10 -14.39 -2.00
N GLY A 157 3.58 -13.18 -1.68
CA GLY A 157 4.90 -12.95 -1.13
C GLY A 157 5.14 -13.56 0.25
N TRP A 158 4.09 -13.95 0.97
CA TRP A 158 4.21 -14.63 2.27
C TRP A 158 4.36 -16.16 2.13
N SER A 159 5.13 -16.58 1.13
CA SER A 159 5.46 -17.98 0.88
C SER A 159 6.85 -18.09 0.26
N GLU A 160 7.47 -19.25 0.42
CA GLU A 160 8.77 -19.53 -0.19
C GLU A 160 8.73 -19.53 -1.72
N ARG A 161 7.56 -19.71 -2.35
CA ARG A 161 7.38 -19.70 -3.81
C ARG A 161 6.02 -19.12 -4.21
N LEU A 162 5.98 -18.43 -5.34
CA LEU A 162 4.74 -18.05 -6.04
C LEU A 162 4.91 -18.14 -7.56
N VAL A 163 3.85 -17.83 -8.30
CA VAL A 163 3.89 -17.66 -9.75
C VAL A 163 3.40 -16.27 -10.14
N ALA A 164 3.98 -15.71 -11.19
CA ALA A 164 3.59 -14.42 -11.74
C ALA A 164 3.69 -14.43 -13.27
N HIS A 165 2.84 -13.64 -13.91
CA HIS A 165 2.90 -13.44 -15.36
C HIS A 165 4.11 -12.58 -15.73
N ARG A 166 4.81 -12.88 -16.83
CA ARG A 166 6.00 -12.14 -17.30
C ARG A 166 5.77 -10.62 -17.34
N ASP A 167 4.64 -10.17 -17.88
CA ASP A 167 4.31 -8.73 -17.97
C ASP A 167 4.17 -7.99 -16.63
N ARG A 168 4.10 -8.74 -15.51
CA ARG A 168 4.08 -8.20 -14.16
C ARG A 168 5.45 -8.15 -13.50
N LEU A 169 6.50 -8.51 -14.22
CA LEU A 169 7.86 -8.57 -13.68
C LEU A 169 8.68 -7.40 -14.17
N HIS A 170 9.23 -6.65 -13.22
CA HIS A 170 10.12 -5.53 -13.48
C HIS A 170 11.49 -5.84 -12.89
N PRO A 171 12.57 -5.86 -13.70
CA PRO A 171 13.91 -6.17 -13.21
C PRO A 171 14.37 -5.10 -12.23
N VAL A 172 14.96 -5.54 -11.11
CA VAL A 172 15.54 -4.65 -10.11
C VAL A 172 16.97 -4.30 -10.53
N PRO A 173 17.34 -3.02 -10.61
CA PRO A 173 18.73 -2.62 -10.86
C PRO A 173 19.69 -3.29 -9.88
N ALA A 174 20.88 -3.69 -10.34
CA ALA A 174 21.87 -4.38 -9.50
C ALA A 174 22.29 -3.55 -8.28
N SER A 175 22.35 -2.22 -8.43
CA SER A 175 22.70 -1.26 -7.38
C SER A 175 21.62 -1.03 -6.33
N LEU A 176 20.36 -1.41 -6.59
CA LEU A 176 19.24 -1.13 -5.69
C LEU A 176 19.08 -2.28 -4.67
N PRO A 177 19.30 -2.08 -3.36
CA PRO A 177 19.13 -3.15 -2.37
C PRO A 177 17.67 -3.62 -2.26
N SER A 178 17.46 -4.86 -1.83
CA SER A 178 16.13 -5.48 -1.77
C SER A 178 15.18 -4.74 -0.82
N GLU A 179 15.71 -4.15 0.25
CA GLU A 179 15.00 -3.34 1.24
C GLU A 179 14.45 -2.03 0.64
N ARG A 180 15.13 -1.47 -0.36
CA ARG A 180 14.60 -0.34 -1.14
C ARG A 180 13.67 -0.83 -2.25
N ALA A 181 14.05 -1.91 -2.95
CA ALA A 181 13.25 -2.47 -4.04
C ALA A 181 11.86 -2.96 -3.61
N VAL A 182 11.69 -3.46 -2.38
CA VAL A 182 10.37 -3.90 -1.88
C VAL A 182 9.37 -2.74 -1.76
N LEU A 183 9.86 -1.50 -1.72
CA LEU A 183 9.02 -0.31 -1.75
C LEU A 183 8.50 0.03 -3.15
N ALA A 184 8.92 -0.67 -4.21
CA ALA A 184 8.51 -0.37 -5.58
C ALA A 184 6.99 -0.49 -5.79
N GLU A 185 6.34 -1.52 -5.24
CA GLU A 185 4.87 -1.65 -5.34
C GLU A 185 4.13 -0.50 -4.63
N PRO A 186 4.43 -0.16 -3.36
CA PRO A 186 3.71 0.92 -2.70
C PRO A 186 4.11 2.30 -3.26
N LEU A 187 5.31 2.47 -3.82
CA LEU A 187 5.70 3.66 -4.59
C LEU A 187 4.89 3.75 -5.88
N ALA A 188 4.74 2.67 -6.64
CA ALA A 188 3.94 2.65 -7.86
C ALA A 188 2.47 3.03 -7.57
N CYS A 189 1.92 2.58 -6.43
CA CYS A 189 0.62 3.03 -5.94
C CYS A 189 0.58 4.54 -5.66
N ALA A 190 1.58 5.08 -4.96
CA ALA A 190 1.66 6.52 -4.65
C ALA A 190 1.80 7.37 -5.92
N ILE A 191 2.66 6.96 -6.85
CA ILE A 191 2.85 7.58 -8.16
C ILE A 191 1.54 7.58 -8.95
N ARG A 192 0.84 6.44 -8.98
CA ARG A 192 -0.46 6.34 -9.64
C ARG A 192 -1.46 7.32 -9.03
N SER A 193 -1.52 7.40 -7.70
CA SER A 193 -2.41 8.32 -6.99
C SER A 193 -2.15 9.78 -7.36
N VAL A 194 -0.89 10.19 -7.39
CA VAL A 194 -0.53 11.55 -7.81
C VAL A 194 -0.88 11.80 -9.29
N ARG A 195 -0.63 10.84 -10.18
CA ARG A 195 -1.00 10.89 -11.61
C ARG A 195 -2.52 10.83 -11.86
N ARG A 196 -3.36 10.60 -10.85
CA ARG A 196 -4.83 10.59 -11.00
C ARG A 196 -5.44 11.98 -11.02
N ILE A 197 -4.73 12.97 -10.50
CA ILE A 197 -5.21 14.33 -10.31
C ILE A 197 -4.33 15.31 -11.08
N ASP A 198 -4.92 16.44 -11.47
CA ASP A 198 -4.13 17.57 -11.92
C ASP A 198 -3.61 18.33 -10.70
N VAL A 199 -2.34 18.73 -10.75
CA VAL A 199 -1.67 19.45 -9.67
C VAL A 199 -1.18 20.78 -10.24
N PRO A 200 -1.98 21.86 -10.10
CA PRO A 200 -1.57 23.18 -10.57
C PRO A 200 -0.24 23.60 -9.96
N ARG A 201 0.54 24.38 -10.71
CA ARG A 201 1.79 24.94 -10.21
C ARG A 201 1.53 25.78 -8.95
N GLY A 202 2.24 25.46 -7.87
CA GLY A 202 2.07 26.13 -6.59
C GLY A 202 0.76 25.79 -5.88
N ALA A 203 0.09 24.68 -6.25
CA ALA A 203 -1.06 24.20 -5.49
C ALA A 203 -0.61 23.78 -4.07
N SER A 204 -1.37 24.24 -3.08
CA SER A 204 -1.21 23.82 -1.70
C SER A 204 -1.76 22.40 -1.51
N VAL A 205 -0.93 21.50 -1.00
CA VAL A 205 -1.29 20.08 -0.81
C VAL A 205 -1.22 19.73 0.67
N ALA A 206 -2.26 19.08 1.19
CA ALA A 206 -2.23 18.46 2.52
C ALA A 206 -2.24 16.94 2.39
N VAL A 207 -1.34 16.23 3.09
CA VAL A 207 -1.34 14.76 3.17
C VAL A 207 -1.80 14.35 4.57
N VAL A 208 -2.93 13.67 4.64
CA VAL A 208 -3.51 13.17 5.90
C VAL A 208 -3.00 11.76 6.14
N GLY A 209 -2.12 11.61 7.14
CA GLY A 209 -1.49 10.34 7.49
C GLY A 209 -0.08 10.22 6.94
N ALA A 210 0.82 9.70 7.77
CA ALA A 210 2.23 9.47 7.45
C ALA A 210 2.67 8.04 7.81
N GLY A 211 1.83 7.06 7.45
CA GLY A 211 2.30 5.68 7.27
C GLY A 211 3.03 5.54 5.94
N THR A 212 3.36 4.30 5.53
CA THR A 212 4.09 4.04 4.27
C THR A 212 3.46 4.78 3.08
N VAL A 213 2.15 4.61 2.85
CA VAL A 213 1.44 5.26 1.72
C VAL A 213 1.56 6.77 1.78
N GLY A 214 1.37 7.38 2.95
CA GLY A 214 1.44 8.84 3.11
C GLY A 214 2.85 9.38 2.85
N LEU A 215 3.87 8.73 3.40
CA LEU A 215 5.27 9.11 3.17
C LEU A 215 5.65 8.99 1.69
N LEU A 216 5.32 7.86 1.06
CA LEU A 216 5.61 7.66 -0.37
C LEU A 216 4.79 8.60 -1.27
N THR A 217 3.58 9.01 -0.85
CA THR A 217 2.78 10.04 -1.53
C THR A 217 3.44 11.41 -1.43
N VAL A 218 4.05 11.76 -0.29
CA VAL A 218 4.84 13.01 -0.15
C VAL A 218 6.00 13.02 -1.14
N LEU A 219 6.75 11.92 -1.22
CA LEU A 219 7.85 11.80 -2.17
C LEU A 219 7.37 11.91 -3.61
N ALA A 220 6.31 11.18 -3.98
CA ALA A 220 5.74 11.25 -5.34
C ALA A 220 5.23 12.65 -5.69
N LEU A 221 4.56 13.35 -4.76
CA LEU A 221 4.14 14.74 -4.96
C LEU A 221 5.36 15.64 -5.18
N ARG A 222 6.39 15.49 -4.35
CA ARG A 222 7.58 16.35 -4.40
C ARG A 222 8.36 16.19 -5.69
N GLU A 223 8.54 14.94 -6.15
CA GLU A 223 9.39 14.63 -7.29
C GLU A 223 8.68 14.75 -8.65
N LEU A 224 7.35 14.57 -8.68
CA LEU A 224 6.61 14.42 -9.95
C LEU A 224 5.62 15.56 -10.24
N THR A 225 5.48 16.54 -9.34
CA THR A 225 4.50 17.62 -9.51
C THR A 225 5.09 19.00 -9.19
N PRO A 226 4.49 20.09 -9.69
CA PRO A 226 4.86 21.44 -9.30
C PRO A 226 4.14 21.92 -8.03
N ALA A 227 3.68 21.00 -7.16
CA ALA A 227 3.01 21.33 -5.91
C ALA A 227 3.88 22.23 -5.01
N GLY A 228 3.23 23.11 -4.24
CA GLY A 228 3.88 23.84 -3.17
C GLY A 228 2.92 24.81 -2.48
N PRO A 229 2.81 24.82 -1.14
CA PRO A 229 3.49 23.98 -0.13
C PRO A 229 2.87 22.58 0.04
N ILE A 230 3.67 21.59 0.51
CA ILE A 230 3.20 20.25 0.90
C ILE A 230 3.18 20.14 2.44
N THR A 231 1.99 20.02 3.03
CA THR A 231 1.78 19.94 4.47
C THR A 231 1.38 18.53 4.89
N VAL A 232 2.07 17.92 5.84
CA VAL A 232 1.78 16.55 6.29
C VAL A 232 1.18 16.53 7.70
N ILE A 233 0.01 15.92 7.83
CA ILE A 233 -0.68 15.75 9.11
C ILE A 233 -0.33 14.37 9.67
N ALA A 234 0.50 14.34 10.72
CA ALA A 234 1.08 13.11 11.25
C ALA A 234 1.14 13.12 12.78
N ARG A 235 0.70 12.01 13.39
CA ARG A 235 0.55 11.85 14.84
C ARG A 235 1.89 11.80 15.56
N HIS A 236 2.85 11.06 15.01
CA HIS A 236 4.08 10.74 15.73
C HIS A 236 5.26 11.61 15.27
N PRO A 237 6.14 12.08 16.17
CA PRO A 237 7.30 12.89 15.81
C PRO A 237 8.23 12.23 14.77
N GLY A 238 8.44 10.91 14.86
CA GLY A 238 9.26 10.17 13.89
C GLY A 238 8.69 10.22 12.47
N GLN A 239 7.37 10.10 12.35
CA GLN A 239 6.68 10.23 11.06
C GLN A 239 6.84 11.64 10.48
N ARG A 240 6.75 12.68 11.32
CA ARG A 240 6.97 14.08 10.90
C ARG A 240 8.38 14.30 10.38
N ARG A 241 9.41 13.78 11.09
CA ARG A 241 10.81 13.87 10.63
C ARG A 241 11.02 13.19 9.27
N ARG A 242 10.49 11.97 9.09
CA ARG A 242 10.57 11.27 7.79
C ARG A 242 9.82 12.02 6.69
N ALA A 243 8.66 12.59 6.99
CA ALA A 243 7.92 13.41 6.04
C ALA A 243 8.72 14.64 5.57
N THR A 244 9.37 15.35 6.49
CA THR A 244 10.26 16.49 6.15
C THR A 244 11.44 16.03 5.30
N ALA A 245 12.08 14.90 5.62
CA ALA A 245 13.18 14.34 4.84
C ALA A 245 12.78 13.97 3.40
N LEU A 246 11.50 13.68 3.15
CA LEU A 246 10.94 13.40 1.83
C LEU A 246 10.41 14.66 1.10
N GLY A 247 10.62 15.85 1.67
CA GLY A 247 10.26 17.11 1.01
C GLY A 247 8.93 17.72 1.46
N ALA A 248 8.34 17.27 2.57
CA ALA A 248 7.24 18.02 3.19
C ALA A 248 7.73 19.41 3.63
N THR A 249 7.00 20.45 3.23
CA THR A 249 7.26 21.84 3.61
C THR A 249 6.94 22.08 5.08
N GLU A 250 5.84 21.50 5.56
CA GLU A 250 5.33 21.68 6.92
C GLU A 250 4.80 20.36 7.47
N THR A 251 4.85 20.18 8.79
CA THR A 251 4.23 19.03 9.45
C THR A 251 3.39 19.45 10.65
N ILE A 252 2.21 18.85 10.80
CA ILE A 252 1.22 19.26 11.79
C ILE A 252 0.73 18.06 12.59
N ASP A 253 0.56 18.23 13.89
CA ASP A 253 -0.13 17.25 14.72
C ASP A 253 -1.64 17.19 14.37
N PRO A 254 -2.27 16.01 14.25
CA PRO A 254 -3.69 15.90 13.92
C PRO A 254 -4.62 16.73 14.80
N ALA A 255 -4.31 16.91 16.10
CA ALA A 255 -5.11 17.75 16.99
C ALA A 255 -5.13 19.23 16.57
N ASN A 256 -4.16 19.65 15.77
CA ASN A 256 -3.99 21.01 15.28
C ASN A 256 -4.25 21.14 13.77
N ALA A 257 -4.69 20.08 13.08
CA ALA A 257 -4.84 20.05 11.62
C ALA A 257 -5.60 21.27 11.07
N LEU A 258 -6.77 21.57 11.62
CA LEU A 258 -7.59 22.71 11.21
C LEU A 258 -6.87 24.05 11.43
N ARG A 259 -6.31 24.28 12.62
CA ARG A 259 -5.65 25.56 12.97
C ARG A 259 -4.36 25.77 12.19
N GLY A 260 -3.57 24.71 12.03
CA GLY A 260 -2.30 24.76 11.32
C GLY A 260 -2.53 24.99 9.82
N LEU A 261 -3.42 24.23 9.19
CA LEU A 261 -3.71 24.42 7.77
C LEU A 261 -4.37 25.77 7.49
N ARG A 262 -5.24 26.26 8.40
CA ARG A 262 -5.78 27.62 8.34
C ARG A 262 -4.66 28.67 8.23
N ARG A 263 -3.61 28.56 9.05
CA ARG A 263 -2.47 29.49 9.03
C ARG A 263 -1.72 29.44 7.70
N ILE A 264 -1.53 28.25 7.16
CA ILE A 264 -0.77 28.04 5.92
C ILE A 264 -1.55 28.52 4.69
N THR A 265 -2.86 28.27 4.66
CA THR A 265 -3.72 28.51 3.48
C THR A 265 -4.49 29.83 3.53
N GLY A 266 -4.47 30.54 4.67
CA GLY A 266 -5.26 31.76 4.86
C GLY A 266 -6.77 31.53 5.00
N GLY A 267 -7.21 30.27 5.20
CA GLY A 267 -8.62 29.94 5.36
C GLY A 267 -9.25 30.48 6.66
N SER A 268 -10.56 30.25 6.80
CA SER A 268 -11.37 30.60 7.97
C SER A 268 -11.90 29.35 8.65
N LEU A 269 -11.66 29.22 9.96
CA LEU A 269 -12.17 28.11 10.75
C LEU A 269 -13.62 28.38 11.17
N VAL A 270 -14.53 27.51 10.74
CA VAL A 270 -15.95 27.54 11.11
C VAL A 270 -16.24 26.43 12.11
N ARG A 271 -17.09 26.71 13.09
CA ARG A 271 -17.54 25.76 14.10
C ARG A 271 -19.07 25.72 14.10
N PRO A 272 -19.68 24.60 13.69
CA PRO A 272 -21.13 24.42 13.81
C PRO A 272 -21.54 24.27 15.28
N GLU A 273 -22.84 24.39 15.55
CA GLU A 273 -23.45 24.16 16.86
C GLU A 273 -23.21 22.73 17.35
N LEU A 274 -23.18 21.77 16.41
CA LEU A 274 -22.91 20.36 16.66
C LEU A 274 -21.89 19.81 15.65
N GLY A 275 -20.94 19.02 16.15
CA GLY A 275 -19.96 18.29 15.34
C GLY A 275 -18.61 18.99 15.17
N PRO A 276 -17.72 18.43 14.33
CA PRO A 276 -16.36 18.95 14.15
C PRO A 276 -16.36 20.26 13.36
N GLY A 277 -15.42 21.15 13.69
CA GLY A 277 -15.15 22.33 12.86
C GLY A 277 -14.57 21.98 11.49
N TYR A 278 -14.60 22.93 10.56
CA TYR A 278 -14.07 22.79 9.20
C TYR A 278 -13.53 24.13 8.69
N LEU A 279 -12.83 24.12 7.56
CA LEU A 279 -12.28 25.32 6.94
C LEU A 279 -13.16 25.80 5.78
N LEU A 280 -13.43 27.10 5.73
CA LEU A 280 -13.73 27.80 4.47
C LEU A 280 -12.40 28.31 3.89
N GLY A 281 -12.16 28.09 2.60
CA GLY A 281 -10.79 27.98 2.09
C GLY A 281 -10.19 26.61 2.44
N GLY A 282 -8.86 26.50 2.54
CA GLY A 282 -8.16 25.23 2.79
C GLY A 282 -7.16 24.88 1.69
N ALA A 283 -6.68 23.65 1.68
CA ALA A 283 -5.72 23.19 0.67
C ALA A 283 -6.41 22.95 -0.69
N ASP A 284 -5.70 23.21 -1.79
CA ASP A 284 -6.15 22.89 -3.14
C ASP A 284 -6.42 21.40 -3.31
N ILE A 285 -5.52 20.58 -2.75
CA ILE A 285 -5.56 19.13 -2.81
C ILE A 285 -5.35 18.57 -1.41
N VAL A 286 -6.12 17.55 -1.06
CA VAL A 286 -5.92 16.78 0.17
C VAL A 286 -5.80 15.29 -0.15
N ALA A 287 -4.63 14.70 0.09
CA ALA A 287 -4.40 13.27 -0.07
C ALA A 287 -4.71 12.52 1.23
N GLU A 288 -5.73 11.67 1.21
CA GLU A 288 -6.13 10.79 2.32
C GLU A 288 -5.32 9.49 2.27
N CYS A 289 -4.47 9.27 3.27
CA CYS A 289 -3.52 8.14 3.31
C CYS A 289 -3.63 7.30 4.61
N THR A 290 -4.70 7.44 5.40
CA THR A 290 -4.92 6.68 6.64
C THR A 290 -5.83 5.47 6.49
N GLY A 291 -6.40 5.25 5.29
CA GLY A 291 -7.34 4.16 5.05
C GLY A 291 -8.78 4.54 5.43
N GLY A 292 -9.20 5.75 5.06
CA GLY A 292 -10.55 6.27 5.28
C GLY A 292 -10.83 6.82 6.68
N GLN A 293 -9.95 6.63 7.68
CA GLN A 293 -10.13 7.26 9.00
C GLN A 293 -9.99 8.78 8.94
N GLY A 294 -9.18 9.27 8.01
CA GLY A 294 -8.91 10.67 7.76
C GLY A 294 -9.80 11.29 6.69
N LEU A 295 -10.75 10.54 6.10
CA LEU A 295 -11.60 11.05 5.02
C LEU A 295 -12.44 12.24 5.45
N ASP A 296 -13.09 12.16 6.62
CA ASP A 296 -13.84 13.29 7.18
C ASP A 296 -12.93 14.50 7.42
N THR A 297 -11.71 14.29 7.93
CA THR A 297 -10.72 15.37 8.05
C THR A 297 -10.37 15.96 6.69
N ALA A 298 -10.13 15.12 5.67
CA ALA A 298 -9.78 15.58 4.33
C ALA A 298 -10.88 16.46 3.71
N LEU A 299 -12.14 16.02 3.82
CA LEU A 299 -13.31 16.77 3.35
C LEU A 299 -13.50 18.11 4.07
N ARG A 300 -13.08 18.21 5.33
CA ARG A 300 -13.19 19.43 6.14
C ARG A 300 -12.07 20.45 5.92
N ILE A 301 -10.95 20.06 5.30
CA ILE A 301 -9.76 20.91 5.17
C ILE A 301 -9.39 21.26 3.73
N VAL A 302 -10.03 20.63 2.74
CA VAL A 302 -9.91 20.99 1.33
C VAL A 302 -10.69 22.29 1.03
N ARG A 303 -10.24 23.10 0.08
CA ARG A 303 -10.99 24.28 -0.37
C ARG A 303 -12.20 23.93 -1.25
N ALA A 304 -13.09 24.90 -1.47
CA ALA A 304 -14.18 24.75 -2.42
C ALA A 304 -13.63 24.55 -3.84
N GLY A 305 -14.25 23.66 -4.62
CA GLY A 305 -13.73 23.20 -5.91
C GLY A 305 -12.37 22.50 -5.84
N GLY A 306 -11.92 22.09 -4.65
CA GLY A 306 -10.66 21.38 -4.45
C GLY A 306 -10.81 19.87 -4.63
N THR A 307 -9.68 19.16 -4.56
CA THR A 307 -9.63 17.71 -4.79
C THR A 307 -9.25 16.94 -3.53
N VAL A 308 -10.02 15.92 -3.19
CA VAL A 308 -9.67 14.91 -2.20
C VAL A 308 -9.21 13.64 -2.93
N LEU A 309 -7.92 13.33 -2.82
CA LEU A 309 -7.31 12.13 -3.39
C LEU A 309 -7.33 10.98 -2.37
N LEU A 310 -8.08 9.93 -2.66
CA LEU A 310 -8.14 8.72 -1.83
C LEU A 310 -7.01 7.76 -2.23
N SER A 311 -5.93 7.79 -1.46
CA SER A 311 -4.79 6.85 -1.64
C SER A 311 -4.84 5.70 -0.64
N GLY A 312 -5.50 5.87 0.51
CA GLY A 312 -5.80 4.81 1.46
C GLY A 312 -7.10 4.07 1.13
N MET A 313 -7.15 2.77 1.45
CA MET A 313 -8.38 1.96 1.32
C MET A 313 -9.43 2.42 2.36
N PRO A 314 -10.63 2.88 1.95
CA PRO A 314 -11.63 3.35 2.89
C PRO A 314 -12.13 2.23 3.82
N SER A 315 -12.15 2.49 5.12
CA SER A 315 -12.64 1.52 6.13
C SER A 315 -13.83 2.01 6.96
N LYS A 316 -14.30 3.25 6.76
CA LYS A 316 -15.38 3.89 7.53
C LYS A 316 -16.22 4.83 6.66
N PRO A 317 -17.50 5.05 6.99
CA PRO A 317 -18.30 6.09 6.36
C PRO A 317 -17.78 7.49 6.72
N ALA A 318 -18.06 8.47 5.87
CA ALA A 318 -17.77 9.89 6.09
C ALA A 318 -18.99 10.74 5.70
N ASP A 319 -19.09 11.92 6.29
CA ASP A 319 -20.10 12.92 5.92
C ASP A 319 -19.73 13.56 4.58
N LEU A 320 -20.57 13.35 3.56
CA LEU A 320 -20.35 13.87 2.21
C LEU A 320 -20.98 15.26 1.99
N THR A 321 -21.60 15.86 3.00
CA THR A 321 -22.16 17.22 2.90
C THR A 321 -21.14 18.24 2.40
N PRO A 322 -19.85 18.24 2.85
CA PRO A 322 -18.85 19.15 2.29
C PRO A 322 -18.59 18.91 0.81
N ALA A 323 -18.65 17.65 0.35
CA ALA A 323 -18.42 17.30 -1.05
C ALA A 323 -19.51 17.88 -1.96
N TRP A 324 -20.77 17.75 -1.56
CA TRP A 324 -21.90 18.33 -2.27
C TRP A 324 -21.89 19.87 -2.22
N TYR A 325 -21.84 20.45 -1.02
CA TYR A 325 -21.97 21.91 -0.84
C TYR A 325 -20.82 22.69 -1.47
N ARG A 326 -19.59 22.15 -1.43
CA ARG A 326 -18.38 22.86 -1.87
C ARG A 326 -17.87 22.36 -3.22
N GLU A 327 -18.67 21.57 -3.94
CA GLU A 327 -18.37 21.04 -5.27
C GLU A 327 -17.00 20.36 -5.34
N LEU A 328 -16.72 19.48 -4.37
CA LEU A 328 -15.42 18.82 -4.26
C LEU A 328 -15.28 17.72 -5.31
N THR A 329 -14.06 17.56 -5.83
CA THR A 329 -13.68 16.36 -6.58
C THR A 329 -13.15 15.30 -5.63
N ILE A 330 -13.73 14.10 -5.61
CA ILE A 330 -13.19 12.95 -4.87
C ILE A 330 -12.60 11.96 -5.86
N ALA A 331 -11.27 11.84 -5.87
CA ALA A 331 -10.54 10.99 -6.81
C ALA A 331 -10.03 9.72 -6.11
N GLY A 332 -10.57 8.56 -6.49
CA GLY A 332 -10.04 7.26 -6.07
C GLY A 332 -8.81 6.83 -6.85
N SER A 333 -7.86 6.21 -6.15
CA SER A 333 -6.70 5.52 -6.74
C SER A 333 -6.60 4.09 -6.20
N TYR A 334 -6.18 3.16 -7.06
CA TYR A 334 -6.01 1.76 -6.73
C TYR A 334 -4.85 1.19 -7.53
N ALA A 335 -3.91 0.54 -6.85
CA ALA A 335 -2.74 -0.13 -7.43
C ALA A 335 -1.91 0.76 -8.38
N SER A 336 -1.09 0.13 -9.23
CA SER A 336 -0.31 0.76 -10.30
C SER A 336 -1.05 0.71 -11.64
N ARG A 337 -0.67 1.53 -12.61
CA ARG A 337 -1.08 1.41 -14.03
C ARG A 337 -0.01 0.68 -14.86
N GLY A 338 0.65 -0.32 -14.28
CA GLY A 338 1.63 -1.18 -14.96
C GLY A 338 3.02 -0.55 -15.09
N ALA A 339 3.71 -0.86 -16.19
CA ALA A 339 5.16 -0.69 -16.32
C ALA A 339 5.69 0.74 -16.12
N ALA A 340 4.95 1.77 -16.57
CA ALA A 340 5.40 3.16 -16.42
C ALA A 340 5.35 3.68 -14.98
N ASP A 341 4.46 3.12 -14.15
CA ASP A 341 4.42 3.45 -12.72
C ASP A 341 5.53 2.68 -11.97
N PHE A 342 5.77 1.41 -12.33
CA PHE A 342 6.85 0.61 -11.74
C PHE A 342 8.26 1.06 -12.11
N ALA A 343 8.48 1.52 -13.33
CA ALA A 343 9.77 2.11 -13.73
C ALA A 343 10.09 3.34 -12.88
N ALA A 344 9.14 4.29 -12.81
CA ALA A 344 9.28 5.48 -11.96
C ALA A 344 9.41 5.11 -10.47
N ALA A 345 8.75 4.04 -10.02
CA ALA A 345 8.87 3.56 -8.64
C ALA A 345 10.26 3.00 -8.33
N LEU A 346 10.88 2.26 -9.25
CA LEU A 346 12.25 1.76 -9.08
C LEU A 346 13.27 2.91 -9.09
N ASP A 347 13.04 3.94 -9.91
CA ASP A 347 13.86 5.15 -9.90
C ASP A 347 13.74 5.87 -8.54
N LEU A 348 12.52 6.16 -8.08
CA LEU A 348 12.28 6.81 -6.79
C LEU A 348 12.70 5.97 -5.59
N ALA A 349 12.69 4.64 -5.70
CA ALA A 349 13.20 3.75 -4.66
C ALA A 349 14.69 3.97 -4.39
N SER A 350 15.43 4.57 -5.32
CA SER A 350 16.84 4.91 -5.14
C SER A 350 17.05 6.17 -4.28
N HIS A 351 16.00 6.92 -3.95
CA HIS A 351 16.09 8.16 -3.17
C HIS A 351 16.63 7.92 -1.76
N ASP A 352 17.66 8.66 -1.34
CA ASP A 352 18.40 8.39 -0.10
C ASP A 352 17.55 8.53 1.17
N ALA A 353 16.58 9.43 1.19
CA ALA A 353 15.65 9.56 2.31
C ALA A 353 14.79 8.30 2.55
N LEU A 354 14.80 7.30 1.65
CA LEU A 354 14.15 6.00 1.87
C LEU A 354 15.04 5.00 2.61
N GLU A 355 16.27 5.36 2.96
CA GLU A 355 17.11 4.53 3.80
C GLU A 355 16.47 4.21 5.15
N GLY A 356 16.61 2.95 5.58
CA GLY A 356 16.01 2.46 6.82
C GLY A 356 14.48 2.55 6.85
N PHE A 357 13.79 2.54 5.69
CA PHE A 357 12.31 2.49 5.65
C PHE A 357 11.77 1.10 5.99
N VAL A 358 12.55 0.04 5.78
CA VAL A 358 12.23 -1.31 6.23
C VAL A 358 12.86 -1.52 7.60
N ASP A 359 12.07 -1.34 8.67
CA ASP A 359 12.56 -1.35 10.06
C ASP A 359 12.58 -2.75 10.68
N GLY A 360 11.95 -3.73 10.06
CA GLY A 360 11.86 -5.08 10.60
C GLY A 360 11.63 -6.14 9.55
N VAL A 361 12.47 -7.16 9.56
CA VAL A 361 12.40 -8.32 8.65
C VAL A 361 12.25 -9.59 9.47
N TYR A 362 11.22 -10.38 9.17
CA TYR A 362 10.86 -11.57 9.93
C TYR A 362 10.83 -12.82 9.03
N PRO A 363 11.24 -14.00 9.53
CA PRO A 363 10.90 -15.26 8.86
C PRO A 363 9.39 -15.54 8.99
N LEU A 364 8.83 -16.35 8.10
CA LEU A 364 7.40 -16.69 8.12
C LEU A 364 6.95 -17.38 9.43
N SER A 365 7.86 -18.11 10.09
CA SER A 365 7.59 -18.74 11.39
C SER A 365 7.22 -17.72 12.48
N ARG A 366 7.73 -16.49 12.38
CA ARG A 366 7.47 -15.37 13.31
C ARG A 366 6.38 -14.42 12.83
N TRP A 367 5.45 -14.90 12.00
CA TRP A 367 4.40 -14.07 11.42
C TRP A 367 3.54 -13.31 12.44
N ARG A 368 3.32 -13.87 13.63
CA ARG A 368 2.56 -13.18 14.68
C ARG A 368 3.30 -11.94 15.19
N ASP A 369 4.61 -12.03 15.36
CA ASP A 369 5.44 -10.92 15.80
C ASP A 369 5.49 -9.84 14.71
N ALA A 370 5.65 -10.26 13.46
CA ALA A 370 5.64 -9.35 12.31
C ALA A 370 4.33 -8.56 12.20
N LEU A 371 3.17 -9.24 12.34
CA LEU A 371 1.87 -8.56 12.34
C LEU A 371 1.68 -7.65 13.56
N SER A 372 2.14 -8.08 14.74
CA SER A 372 2.10 -7.26 15.95
C SER A 372 2.89 -5.97 15.76
N HIS A 373 4.10 -6.07 15.22
CA HIS A 373 4.98 -4.95 14.94
C HIS A 373 4.35 -4.03 13.88
N ALA A 374 3.87 -4.58 12.77
CA ALA A 374 3.25 -3.80 11.70
C ALA A 374 1.98 -3.06 12.18
N LEU A 375 1.13 -3.67 13.01
CA LEU A 375 -0.03 -3.02 13.62
C LEU A 375 0.36 -1.96 14.67
N ALA A 376 1.55 -2.04 15.25
CA ALA A 376 2.09 -1.08 16.21
C ALA A 376 3.00 -0.01 15.58
N ALA A 377 3.27 -0.08 14.27
CA ALA A 377 4.30 0.68 13.56
C ALA A 377 4.29 2.19 13.87
N GLY A 378 3.11 2.81 13.91
CA GLY A 378 2.99 4.23 14.26
C GLY A 378 3.59 4.57 15.63
N ARG A 379 3.38 3.73 16.65
CA ARG A 379 3.90 3.94 18.01
C ARG A 379 5.39 3.62 18.14
N SER A 380 5.87 2.61 17.41
CA SER A 380 7.29 2.24 17.40
C SER A 380 8.14 3.15 16.52
N GLY A 381 7.52 3.96 15.65
CA GLY A 381 8.22 4.80 14.68
C GLY A 381 8.60 4.06 13.40
N SER A 382 8.23 2.79 13.28
CA SER A 382 8.46 1.95 12.11
C SER A 382 7.57 2.38 10.94
N VAL A 383 8.06 2.21 9.72
CA VAL A 383 7.40 2.54 8.46
C VAL A 383 6.99 1.28 7.72
N LYS A 384 7.91 0.34 7.50
CA LYS A 384 7.63 -0.89 6.75
C LYS A 384 8.21 -2.10 7.48
N ILE A 385 7.35 -3.11 7.64
CA ILE A 385 7.73 -4.44 8.12
C ILE A 385 7.63 -5.39 6.94
N ALA A 386 8.55 -6.34 6.85
CA ALA A 386 8.60 -7.32 5.78
C ALA A 386 8.83 -8.73 6.30
N PHE A 387 8.44 -9.70 5.49
CA PHE A 387 8.85 -11.09 5.60
C PHE A 387 10.05 -11.35 4.70
N ALA A 388 10.99 -12.17 5.17
CA ALA A 388 12.02 -12.81 4.35
C ALA A 388 11.69 -14.31 4.27
N PRO A 389 10.94 -14.76 3.24
CA PRO A 389 10.36 -16.10 3.23
C PRO A 389 11.39 -17.24 3.17
N GLN A 390 12.61 -16.94 2.73
CA GLN A 390 13.69 -17.93 2.66
C GLN A 390 14.49 -18.04 3.97
N ARG A 391 14.33 -17.09 4.91
CA ARG A 391 15.05 -17.13 6.20
C ARG A 391 14.43 -18.17 7.13
N ARG A 392 15.30 -18.91 7.83
CA ARG A 392 14.88 -19.87 8.87
C ARG A 392 14.73 -19.17 10.22
N ALA A 393 14.01 -19.80 11.15
CA ALA A 393 13.70 -19.23 12.46
C ALA A 393 14.96 -18.93 13.31
N ASP A 394 16.02 -19.72 13.11
CA ASP A 394 17.24 -19.70 13.92
C ASP A 394 18.38 -18.88 13.28
N GLU A 395 18.15 -18.29 12.11
CA GLU A 395 19.13 -17.40 11.49
C GLU A 395 19.10 -16.04 12.22
N PRO A 396 20.25 -15.53 12.71
CA PRO A 396 20.30 -14.24 13.37
C PRO A 396 19.78 -13.15 12.43
N ALA A 397 19.06 -12.18 12.98
CA ALA A 397 18.72 -10.98 12.24
C ALA A 397 20.04 -10.33 11.80
N GLU A 398 20.25 -10.18 10.48
CA GLU A 398 21.40 -9.41 10.00
C GLU A 398 21.36 -8.03 10.66
N PRO A 399 22.48 -7.58 11.26
CA PRO A 399 22.52 -6.28 11.89
C PRO A 399 22.18 -5.23 10.83
N ASN A 400 21.23 -4.33 11.13
CA ASN A 400 21.01 -3.14 10.33
C ASN A 400 22.37 -2.48 10.13
N GLY A 401 22.83 -2.39 8.88
CA GLY A 401 24.10 -1.77 8.50
C GLY A 401 24.07 -0.26 8.70
N GLY A 402 23.79 0.19 9.92
CA GLY A 402 24.01 1.56 10.36
C GLY A 402 25.51 1.77 10.43
N ALA A 403 25.99 2.64 9.55
CA ALA A 403 27.36 3.11 9.53
C ALA A 403 27.77 3.66 10.91
N ASP A 404 28.73 3.00 11.54
CA ASP A 404 29.73 3.70 12.34
C ASP A 404 30.77 4.24 11.35
N GLY A 405 30.84 5.56 11.23
CA GLY A 405 31.76 6.29 10.36
C GLY A 405 31.40 7.77 10.23
#